data_AF-A0A950L047-F1
#
_entry.id   AF-A0A950L047-F1
#
_cell.length_a   1.000
_cell.length_b   1.000
_cell.length_c   1.000
_cell.angle_alpha   90.00
_cell.angle_beta   90.00
_cell.angle_gamma   90.00
#
_symmetry.space_group_name_H-M   'P 1'
#
loop_
_entity.id
_entity.type
_entity.pdbx_description
1 polymer ?
#
loop_
_entity_poly.entity_id
_entity_poly.type
_entity_poly.pdbx_seq_one_letter_code
_entity_poly.pdbx_strand_id
1 'polypeptide(L)'
;AAMLPNRGSIEAAVKEAERAAKLGLATVMLPAWVDDRPYNLPEWDKLWAALQDLGLIASIHLCGREPYGIAHGPGAGGINVGVVKFGMYDTLMRIIWCGAPERFPKLKWSLVEGGIGWIASVLQFMDHWWEDHRGWMEPKLPETPSFYFRRQFCATFEDDRAGVLTREMVGVDNLMWGSDYPHTEGVWPFSRRQVARNFASIPEADTRKMVHDNVARLFGFSMN
;
A
#
# COMPACT_ATOMS: atom_id res chain seq x y z
N ALA A 1 10.53 11.13 1.14
CA ALA A 1 9.10 11.36 1.40
C ALA A 1 8.93 12.52 2.37
N ALA A 2 7.79 13.21 2.37
CA ALA A 2 7.40 14.12 3.46
C ALA A 2 6.26 13.50 4.28
N MET A 3 6.27 13.65 5.60
CA MET A 3 5.15 13.22 6.45
C MET A 3 4.05 14.28 6.45
N LEU A 4 2.79 13.87 6.30
CA LEU A 4 1.66 14.79 6.40
C LEU A 4 1.10 14.85 7.83
N PRO A 5 0.60 16.02 8.29
CA PRO A 5 -0.13 16.15 9.55
C PRO A 5 -1.52 15.52 9.47
N ASN A 6 -1.57 14.18 9.47
CA ASN A 6 -2.77 13.38 9.18
C ASN A 6 -3.83 13.39 10.29
N ARG A 7 -3.46 13.72 11.54
CA ARG A 7 -4.39 13.97 12.66
C ARG A 7 -4.83 15.44 12.77
N GLY A 8 -4.24 16.32 11.97
CA GLY A 8 -4.61 17.74 11.87
C GLY A 8 -5.77 17.96 10.92
N SER A 9 -5.97 19.20 10.45
CA SER A 9 -6.95 19.47 9.39
C SER A 9 -6.45 18.96 8.04
N ILE A 10 -7.38 18.58 7.15
CA ILE A 10 -7.04 18.18 5.79
C ILE A 10 -6.35 19.32 5.04
N GLU A 11 -6.72 20.57 5.31
CA GLU A 11 -6.09 21.76 4.72
C GLU A 11 -4.60 21.90 5.11
N ALA A 12 -4.22 21.51 6.33
CA ALA A 12 -2.83 21.48 6.73
C ALA A 12 -2.05 20.38 5.99
N ALA A 13 -2.67 19.21 5.79
CA ALA A 13 -2.09 18.13 5.00
C ALA A 13 -1.89 18.51 3.53
N VAL A 14 -2.86 19.21 2.93
CA VAL A 14 -2.75 19.73 1.56
C VAL A 14 -1.61 20.75 1.44
N LYS A 15 -1.52 21.72 2.36
CA LYS A 15 -0.42 22.71 2.36
C LYS A 15 0.96 22.05 2.46
N GLU A 16 1.08 21.01 3.28
CA GLU A 16 2.33 20.28 3.41
C GLU A 16 2.65 19.45 2.16
N ALA A 17 1.64 18.88 1.49
CA ALA A 17 1.81 18.23 0.20
C ALA A 17 2.30 19.21 -0.89
N GLU A 18 1.71 20.41 -0.96
CA GLU A 18 2.17 21.47 -1.88
C GLU A 18 3.63 21.87 -1.59
N ARG A 19 4.01 21.98 -0.31
CA ARG A 19 5.38 22.25 0.09
C ARG A 19 6.33 21.12 -0.32
N ALA A 20 5.92 19.87 -0.12
CA ALA A 20 6.68 18.68 -0.52
C ALA A 20 6.91 18.63 -2.04
N ALA A 21 5.88 18.93 -2.83
CA ALA A 21 5.98 19.01 -4.29
C ALA A 21 6.96 20.11 -4.73
N LYS A 22 6.92 21.30 -4.11
CA LYS A 22 7.87 22.40 -4.38
C LYS A 22 9.33 22.03 -4.08
N LEU A 23 9.56 21.09 -3.17
CA LEU A 23 10.88 20.54 -2.85
C LEU A 23 11.32 19.41 -3.80
N GLY A 24 10.50 19.03 -4.78
CA GLY A 24 10.79 17.94 -5.71
C GLY A 24 10.67 16.55 -5.09
N LEU A 25 9.95 16.40 -3.97
CA LEU A 25 9.66 15.09 -3.41
C LEU A 25 8.63 14.37 -4.27
N ALA A 26 8.83 13.07 -4.50
CA ALA A 26 7.92 12.25 -5.31
C ALA A 26 6.73 11.65 -4.50
N THR A 27 6.82 11.64 -3.17
CA THR A 27 5.82 10.98 -2.32
C THR A 27 5.67 11.63 -0.96
N VAL A 28 4.45 11.49 -0.42
CA VAL A 28 4.09 11.84 0.95
C VAL A 28 3.72 10.57 1.73
N MET A 29 3.96 10.60 3.04
CA MET A 29 3.68 9.50 3.95
C MET A 29 2.42 9.77 4.76
N LEU A 30 1.56 8.76 4.78
CA LEU A 30 0.36 8.66 5.61
C LEU A 30 0.44 7.35 6.40
N PRO A 31 -0.12 7.27 7.63
CA PRO A 31 -0.20 5.99 8.32
C PRO A 31 -1.27 5.08 7.70
N ALA A 32 -1.16 3.77 7.94
CA ALA A 32 -2.18 2.80 7.54
C ALA A 32 -3.53 3.07 8.20
N TRP A 33 -3.54 3.54 9.45
CA TRP A 33 -4.78 3.84 10.18
C TRP A 33 -4.83 5.26 10.73
N VAL A 34 -6.02 5.85 10.62
CA VAL A 34 -6.43 7.09 11.29
C VAL A 34 -7.82 6.80 11.87
N ASP A 35 -7.86 6.22 13.07
CA ASP A 35 -9.06 5.62 13.65
C ASP A 35 -10.24 6.60 13.78
N ASP A 36 -9.94 7.87 14.08
CA ASP A 36 -10.91 8.96 14.19
C ASP A 36 -11.34 9.54 12.83
N ARG A 37 -10.62 9.21 11.75
CA ARG A 37 -10.86 9.70 10.40
C ARG A 37 -10.49 8.65 9.35
N PRO A 38 -11.22 7.55 9.23
CA PRO A 38 -10.87 6.47 8.31
C PRO A 38 -10.91 6.93 6.84
N TYR A 39 -10.09 6.31 5.99
CA TYR A 39 -9.89 6.74 4.60
C TYR A 39 -11.11 6.62 3.66
N ASN A 40 -12.20 6.03 4.14
CA ASN A 40 -13.47 5.98 3.40
C ASN A 40 -14.36 7.23 3.60
N LEU A 41 -13.93 8.19 4.41
CA LEU A 41 -14.65 9.46 4.59
C LEU A 41 -14.38 10.44 3.43
N PRO A 42 -15.40 11.20 2.99
CA PRO A 42 -15.29 12.10 1.83
C PRO A 42 -14.33 13.27 2.05
N GLU A 43 -14.02 13.64 3.30
CA GLU A 43 -13.08 14.73 3.59
C GLU A 43 -11.66 14.48 3.08
N TRP A 44 -11.26 13.20 2.91
CA TRP A 44 -9.98 12.84 2.31
C TRP A 44 -9.90 13.18 0.82
N ASP A 45 -11.03 13.35 0.13
CA ASP A 45 -11.07 13.67 -1.30
C ASP A 45 -10.32 14.96 -1.62
N LYS A 46 -10.31 15.95 -0.72
CA LYS A 46 -9.52 17.18 -0.90
C LYS A 46 -8.02 16.87 -0.96
N LEU A 47 -7.54 15.96 -0.10
CA LEU A 47 -6.15 15.54 -0.12
C LEU A 47 -5.86 14.68 -1.36
N TRP A 48 -6.73 13.73 -1.70
CA TRP A 48 -6.57 12.89 -2.89
C TRP A 48 -6.50 13.70 -4.19
N ALA A 49 -7.38 14.69 -4.34
CA ALA A 49 -7.34 15.63 -5.44
C ALA A 49 -5.99 16.37 -5.50
N ALA A 50 -5.55 16.95 -4.38
CA ALA A 50 -4.29 17.67 -4.32
C ALA A 50 -3.08 16.78 -4.65
N LEU A 51 -3.00 15.56 -4.08
CA LEU A 51 -1.91 14.64 -4.38
C LEU A 51 -1.90 14.23 -5.86
N GLN A 52 -3.07 14.02 -6.44
CA GLN A 52 -3.20 13.74 -7.87
C GLN A 52 -2.68 14.89 -8.73
N ASP A 53 -3.12 16.13 -8.45
CA ASP A 53 -2.75 17.31 -9.23
C ASP A 53 -1.26 17.65 -9.11
N LEU A 54 -0.67 17.36 -7.95
CA LEU A 54 0.76 17.53 -7.68
C LEU A 54 1.63 16.38 -8.22
N GLY A 55 1.03 15.29 -8.71
CA GLY A 55 1.77 14.10 -9.14
C GLY A 55 2.48 13.37 -8.00
N LEU A 56 2.00 13.52 -6.76
CA LEU A 56 2.56 12.89 -5.57
C LEU A 56 1.95 11.51 -5.33
N ILE A 57 2.79 10.57 -4.91
CA ILE A 57 2.36 9.23 -4.48
C ILE A 57 1.92 9.29 -3.02
N ALA A 58 0.76 8.73 -2.69
CA ALA A 58 0.31 8.50 -1.32
C ALA A 58 0.93 7.20 -0.78
N SER A 59 2.07 7.31 -0.09
CA SER A 59 2.69 6.16 0.59
C SER A 59 2.03 5.93 1.94
N ILE A 60 1.25 4.87 2.04
CA ILE A 60 0.55 4.45 3.25
C ILE A 60 1.44 3.44 3.96
N HIS A 61 2.10 3.86 5.03
CA HIS A 61 3.03 3.04 5.79
C HIS A 61 2.32 2.37 6.97
N LEU A 62 2.66 1.11 7.22
CA LEU A 62 2.26 0.39 8.42
C LEU A 62 2.48 1.27 9.66
N CYS A 63 1.51 1.29 10.58
CA CYS A 63 1.35 2.13 11.80
C CYS A 63 0.13 3.07 11.72
N GLY A 64 -0.12 3.83 12.80
CA GLY A 64 -1.23 4.78 12.92
C GLY A 64 -2.22 4.45 14.04
N ARG A 65 -2.24 3.17 14.42
CA ARG A 65 -2.90 2.64 15.61
C ARG A 65 -1.84 2.16 16.60
N GLU A 66 -2.16 2.23 17.89
CA GLU A 66 -1.36 1.61 18.95
C GLU A 66 -1.40 0.08 18.79
N PRO A 67 -0.33 -0.57 18.31
CA PRO A 67 -0.37 -2.01 18.03
C PRO A 67 -0.40 -2.84 19.33
N TYR A 68 0.05 -2.27 20.45
CA TYR A 68 0.29 -3.00 21.71
C TYR A 68 -0.95 -3.15 22.60
N GLY A 69 -2.12 -2.67 22.17
CA GLY A 69 -3.39 -2.79 22.90
C GLY A 69 -4.38 -3.83 22.37
N ILE A 70 -4.05 -4.53 21.26
CA ILE A 70 -4.99 -5.47 20.62
C ILE A 70 -5.00 -6.82 21.34
N ALA A 71 -3.81 -7.32 21.71
CA ALA A 71 -3.65 -8.58 22.42
C ALA A 71 -2.79 -8.42 23.68
N HIS A 72 -3.20 -9.12 24.74
CA HIS A 72 -2.50 -9.21 26.02
C HIS A 72 -2.33 -10.69 26.43
N GLY A 73 -1.38 -10.96 27.32
CA GLY A 73 -1.12 -12.31 27.84
C GLY A 73 -0.14 -13.13 26.96
N PRO A 74 -0.08 -14.45 27.16
CA PRO A 74 0.85 -15.32 26.43
C PRO A 74 0.73 -15.17 24.90
N GLY A 75 1.86 -14.91 24.23
CA GLY A 75 1.91 -14.77 22.77
C GLY A 75 1.55 -13.38 22.21
N ALA A 76 1.21 -12.41 23.06
CA ALA A 76 0.78 -11.07 22.63
C ALA A 76 1.71 -10.39 21.62
N GLY A 77 3.03 -10.51 21.77
CA GLY A 77 3.99 -9.93 20.82
C GLY A 77 3.83 -10.48 19.40
N GLY A 78 3.76 -11.81 19.25
CA GLY A 78 3.55 -12.45 17.95
C GLY A 78 2.18 -12.16 17.35
N ILE A 79 1.14 -12.10 18.20
CA ILE A 79 -0.22 -11.74 17.77
C ILE A 79 -0.25 -10.30 17.26
N ASN A 80 0.28 -9.34 18.02
CA ASN A 80 0.25 -7.93 17.65
C ASN A 80 1.01 -7.68 16.34
N VAL A 81 2.23 -8.24 16.19
CA VAL A 81 3.00 -8.09 14.93
C VAL A 81 2.24 -8.69 13.74
N GLY A 82 1.66 -9.89 13.89
CA GLY A 82 0.89 -10.53 12.84
C GLY A 82 -0.35 -9.74 12.45
N VAL A 83 -1.17 -9.33 13.43
CA VAL A 83 -2.41 -8.57 13.19
C VAL A 83 -2.12 -7.24 12.51
N VAL A 84 -1.04 -6.56 12.91
CA VAL A 84 -0.66 -5.27 12.32
C VAL A 84 -0.27 -5.45 10.86
N LYS A 85 0.66 -6.36 10.53
CA LYS A 85 1.09 -6.61 9.14
C LYS A 85 -0.08 -6.95 8.22
N PHE A 86 -0.92 -7.91 8.62
CA PHE A 86 -2.08 -8.31 7.82
C PHE A 86 -3.18 -7.24 7.77
N GLY A 87 -3.33 -6.43 8.82
CA GLY A 87 -4.44 -5.48 8.97
C GLY A 87 -4.53 -4.41 7.87
N MET A 88 -3.48 -4.20 7.07
CA MET A 88 -3.51 -3.25 5.96
C MET A 88 -4.57 -3.58 4.89
N TYR A 89 -5.13 -4.80 4.90
CA TYR A 89 -6.31 -5.12 4.10
C TYR A 89 -7.46 -4.14 4.39
N ASP A 90 -7.65 -3.71 5.65
CA ASP A 90 -8.73 -2.80 6.04
C ASP A 90 -8.55 -1.43 5.35
N THR A 91 -7.33 -0.91 5.35
CA THR A 91 -6.99 0.34 4.66
C THR A 91 -7.23 0.24 3.14
N LEU A 92 -6.77 -0.86 2.51
CA LEU A 92 -7.00 -1.09 1.09
C LEU A 92 -8.50 -1.13 0.77
N MET A 93 -9.27 -1.91 1.54
CA MET A 93 -10.71 -2.05 1.38
C MET A 93 -11.41 -0.69 1.52
N ARG A 94 -11.07 0.11 2.54
CA ARG A 94 -11.67 1.44 2.74
C ARG A 94 -11.47 2.36 1.55
N ILE A 95 -10.26 2.41 1.00
CA ILE A 95 -9.93 3.30 -0.12
C ILE A 95 -10.63 2.84 -1.41
N ILE A 96 -10.59 1.54 -1.72
CA ILE A 96 -11.23 1.02 -2.93
C ILE A 96 -12.75 1.13 -2.84
N TRP A 97 -13.36 0.62 -1.77
CA TRP A 97 -14.82 0.59 -1.64
C TRP A 97 -15.45 1.97 -1.52
N CYS A 98 -14.75 2.97 -0.99
CA CYS A 98 -15.26 4.34 -1.00
C CYS A 98 -15.21 5.01 -2.38
N GLY A 99 -14.62 4.35 -3.40
CA GLY A 99 -14.54 4.84 -4.77
C GLY A 99 -13.48 5.91 -5.01
N ALA A 100 -12.54 6.12 -4.08
CA ALA A 100 -11.48 7.12 -4.28
C ALA A 100 -10.61 6.84 -5.53
N PRO A 101 -10.21 5.58 -5.83
CA PRO A 101 -9.49 5.28 -7.07
C PRO A 101 -10.26 5.69 -8.33
N GLU A 102 -11.59 5.50 -8.35
CA GLU A 102 -12.44 5.92 -9.46
C GLU A 102 -12.48 7.44 -9.63
N ARG A 103 -12.66 8.19 -8.54
CA ARG A 103 -12.69 9.67 -8.57
C ARG A 103 -11.33 10.29 -8.91
N PHE A 104 -10.23 9.62 -8.52
CA PHE A 104 -8.86 10.12 -8.69
C PHE A 104 -8.01 9.13 -9.49
N PRO A 105 -8.30 8.89 -10.79
CA PRO A 105 -7.74 7.78 -11.56
C PRO A 105 -6.23 7.89 -11.83
N LYS A 106 -5.62 9.07 -11.63
CA LYS A 106 -4.17 9.27 -11.80
C LYS A 106 -3.39 9.16 -10.49
N LEU A 107 -4.05 9.23 -9.34
CA LEU A 107 -3.39 9.10 -8.04
C LEU A 107 -2.83 7.67 -7.89
N LYS A 108 -1.63 7.57 -7.32
CA LYS A 108 -0.99 6.31 -6.97
C LYS A 108 -0.92 6.17 -5.45
N TRP A 109 -1.27 4.99 -4.96
CA TRP A 109 -1.09 4.59 -3.56
C TRP A 109 0.02 3.55 -3.46
N SER A 110 0.87 3.67 -2.46
CA SER A 110 1.87 2.66 -2.15
C SER A 110 1.61 2.12 -0.74
N LEU A 111 1.24 0.85 -0.62
CA LEU A 111 1.11 0.16 0.67
C LEU A 111 2.51 -0.28 1.12
N VAL A 112 3.06 0.38 2.14
CA VAL A 112 4.44 0.19 2.56
C VAL A 112 4.50 -0.67 3.82
N GLU A 113 5.38 -1.66 3.80
CA GLU A 113 5.73 -2.55 4.91
C GLU A 113 4.62 -3.56 5.31
N GLY A 114 3.54 -3.66 4.53
CA GLY A 114 2.38 -4.51 4.81
C GLY A 114 2.50 -5.97 4.37
N GLY A 115 3.59 -6.34 3.70
CA GLY A 115 3.68 -7.62 2.98
C GLY A 115 2.71 -7.70 1.81
N ILE A 116 2.77 -8.80 1.06
CA ILE A 116 2.06 -8.96 -0.22
C ILE A 116 1.29 -10.28 -0.35
N GLY A 117 1.54 -11.25 0.53
CA GLY A 117 0.94 -12.59 0.50
C GLY A 117 -0.57 -12.60 0.69
N TRP A 118 -1.11 -11.62 1.42
CA TRP A 118 -2.55 -11.48 1.65
C TRP A 118 -3.29 -10.84 0.47
N ILE A 119 -2.59 -10.06 -0.36
CA ILE A 119 -3.23 -9.20 -1.38
C ILE A 119 -3.99 -10.03 -2.40
N ALA A 120 -3.40 -11.14 -2.88
CA ALA A 120 -4.06 -12.02 -3.85
C ALA A 120 -5.40 -12.54 -3.31
N SER A 121 -5.42 -12.98 -2.04
CA SER A 121 -6.62 -13.50 -1.41
C SER A 121 -7.67 -12.41 -1.19
N VAL A 122 -7.25 -11.21 -0.76
CA VAL A 122 -8.17 -10.10 -0.49
C VAL A 122 -8.77 -9.56 -1.78
N LEU A 123 -7.99 -9.40 -2.84
CA LEU A 123 -8.52 -8.95 -4.13
C LEU A 123 -9.50 -9.96 -4.71
N GLN A 124 -9.17 -11.26 -4.68
CA GLN A 124 -10.10 -12.30 -5.11
C GLN A 124 -11.40 -12.29 -4.31
N PHE A 125 -11.30 -12.12 -2.99
CA PHE A 125 -12.46 -11.99 -2.12
C PHE A 125 -13.31 -10.76 -2.48
N MET A 126 -12.68 -9.58 -2.60
CA MET A 126 -13.38 -8.34 -2.93
C MET A 126 -14.05 -8.41 -4.31
N ASP A 127 -13.40 -8.99 -5.31
CA ASP A 127 -13.97 -9.19 -6.64
C ASP A 127 -15.19 -10.11 -6.63
N HIS A 128 -15.13 -11.21 -5.87
CA HIS A 128 -16.28 -12.11 -5.69
C HIS A 128 -17.48 -11.38 -5.09
N TRP A 129 -17.27 -10.59 -4.03
CA TRP A 129 -18.36 -9.82 -3.43
C TRP A 129 -18.86 -8.69 -4.34
N TRP A 130 -17.97 -8.06 -5.09
CA TRP A 130 -18.37 -7.10 -6.13
C TRP A 130 -19.29 -7.77 -7.16
N GLU A 131 -18.93 -8.96 -7.66
CA GLU A 131 -19.74 -9.66 -8.66
C GLU A 131 -21.15 -9.97 -8.10
N ASP A 132 -21.21 -10.53 -6.90
CA ASP A 132 -22.47 -11.02 -6.35
C ASP A 132 -23.37 -9.89 -5.78
N HIS A 133 -22.79 -8.76 -5.33
CA HIS A 133 -23.49 -7.80 -4.48
C HIS A 133 -23.40 -6.33 -4.96
N ARG A 134 -22.70 -6.01 -6.05
CA ARG A 134 -22.60 -4.62 -6.58
C ARG A 134 -23.96 -3.95 -6.83
N GLY A 135 -25.01 -4.74 -7.07
CA GLY A 135 -26.37 -4.26 -7.28
C GLY A 135 -26.92 -3.41 -6.13
N TRP A 136 -26.52 -3.66 -4.87
CA TRP A 136 -26.98 -2.90 -3.70
C TRP A 136 -25.87 -2.17 -2.92
N MET A 137 -24.59 -2.49 -3.18
CA MET A 137 -23.47 -1.77 -2.55
C MET A 137 -23.39 -0.30 -2.97
N GLU A 138 -23.06 0.59 -2.04
CA GLU A 138 -22.82 2.01 -2.32
C GLU A 138 -21.46 2.46 -1.76
N PRO A 139 -20.71 3.31 -2.48
CA PRO A 139 -20.98 3.76 -3.84
C PRO A 139 -20.86 2.61 -4.87
N LYS A 140 -21.57 2.72 -5.99
CA LYS A 140 -21.37 1.81 -7.13
C LYS A 140 -19.95 1.97 -7.68
N LEU A 141 -19.21 0.87 -7.72
CA LEU A 141 -17.94 0.77 -8.43
C LEU A 141 -18.17 0.21 -9.84
N PRO A 142 -17.81 0.94 -10.91
CA PRO A 142 -17.92 0.47 -12.29
C PRO A 142 -17.09 -0.79 -12.59
N GLU A 143 -15.94 -0.93 -11.94
CA GLU A 143 -14.97 -2.01 -12.18
C GLU A 143 -14.68 -2.81 -10.91
N THR A 144 -14.03 -3.96 -11.06
CA THR A 144 -13.66 -4.81 -9.92
C THR A 144 -12.62 -4.14 -9.02
N PRO A 145 -12.60 -4.45 -7.72
CA PRO A 145 -11.52 -4.05 -6.81
C PRO A 145 -10.10 -4.38 -7.32
N SER A 146 -9.89 -5.55 -7.93
CA SER A 146 -8.60 -5.90 -8.53
C SER A 146 -8.20 -5.02 -9.71
N PHE A 147 -9.16 -4.53 -10.51
CA PHE A 147 -8.90 -3.54 -11.56
C PHE A 147 -8.31 -2.26 -10.96
N TYR A 148 -8.94 -1.73 -9.90
CA TYR A 148 -8.46 -0.53 -9.22
C TYR A 148 -7.08 -0.73 -8.59
N PHE A 149 -6.85 -1.88 -7.95
CA PHE A 149 -5.54 -2.24 -7.42
C PHE A 149 -4.47 -2.20 -8.51
N ARG A 150 -4.68 -2.95 -9.61
CA ARG A 150 -3.72 -3.02 -10.72
C ARG A 150 -3.47 -1.67 -11.36
N ARG A 151 -4.49 -0.82 -11.48
CA ARG A 151 -4.38 0.51 -12.06
C ARG A 151 -3.56 1.47 -11.21
N GLN A 152 -3.67 1.43 -9.88
CA GLN A 152 -3.26 2.57 -9.03
C GLN A 152 -2.45 2.23 -7.78
N PHE A 153 -2.36 0.96 -7.40
CA PHE A 153 -1.69 0.56 -6.16
C PHE A 153 -0.35 -0.09 -6.43
N CYS A 154 0.59 0.15 -5.54
CA CYS A 154 1.78 -0.66 -5.39
C CYS A 154 1.86 -1.15 -3.94
N ALA A 155 2.57 -2.24 -3.69
CA ALA A 155 2.77 -2.77 -2.34
C ALA A 155 4.23 -3.19 -2.14
N THR A 156 4.76 -2.94 -0.94
CA THR A 156 6.12 -3.33 -0.57
C THR A 156 6.16 -4.54 0.35
N PHE A 157 7.28 -5.27 0.28
CA PHE A 157 7.57 -6.39 1.16
C PHE A 157 9.07 -6.62 1.28
N GLU A 158 9.47 -7.26 2.39
CA GLU A 158 10.86 -7.60 2.69
C GLU A 158 11.07 -9.11 2.55
N ASP A 159 10.32 -9.88 3.34
CA ASP A 159 10.36 -11.35 3.37
C ASP A 159 8.95 -11.96 3.24
N ASP A 160 8.53 -12.26 2.01
CA ASP A 160 7.20 -12.80 1.74
C ASP A 160 7.19 -13.75 0.53
N ARG A 161 7.66 -14.99 0.75
CA ARG A 161 7.65 -16.03 -0.29
C ARG A 161 6.25 -16.34 -0.80
N ALA A 162 5.24 -16.30 0.06
CA ALA A 162 3.87 -16.59 -0.32
C ALA A 162 3.35 -15.56 -1.35
N GLY A 163 3.57 -14.28 -1.10
CA GLY A 163 3.20 -13.23 -2.06
C GLY A 163 4.03 -13.25 -3.34
N VAL A 164 5.31 -13.63 -3.28
CA VAL A 164 6.11 -13.84 -4.50
C VAL A 164 5.54 -14.99 -5.34
N LEU A 165 5.06 -16.06 -4.73
CA LEU A 165 4.43 -17.18 -5.45
C LEU A 165 3.09 -16.79 -6.07
N THR A 166 2.32 -15.88 -5.45
CA THR A 166 1.02 -15.41 -5.95
C THR A 166 1.09 -14.12 -6.78
N ARG A 167 2.30 -13.63 -7.10
CA ARG A 167 2.56 -12.35 -7.79
C ARG A 167 1.72 -12.13 -9.06
N GLU A 168 1.41 -13.18 -9.81
CA GLU A 168 0.64 -13.07 -11.06
C GLU A 168 -0.85 -12.78 -10.79
N MET A 169 -1.39 -13.28 -9.68
CA MET A 169 -2.76 -12.96 -9.26
C MET A 169 -2.86 -11.49 -8.85
N VAL A 170 -1.85 -10.98 -8.14
CA VAL A 170 -1.79 -9.59 -7.68
C VAL A 170 -1.52 -8.62 -8.85
N GLY A 171 -0.50 -8.92 -9.65
CA GLY A 171 0.06 -8.05 -10.67
C GLY A 171 1.55 -7.80 -10.39
N VAL A 172 2.43 -8.43 -11.19
CA VAL A 172 3.90 -8.33 -11.02
C VAL A 172 4.37 -6.88 -11.05
N ASP A 173 3.74 -6.03 -11.86
CA ASP A 173 4.07 -4.61 -12.02
C ASP A 173 3.66 -3.73 -10.83
N ASN A 174 2.93 -4.28 -9.85
CA ASN A 174 2.44 -3.59 -8.66
C ASN A 174 3.26 -3.91 -7.39
N LEU A 175 4.24 -4.81 -7.47
CA LEU A 175 4.96 -5.31 -6.29
C LEU A 175 6.38 -4.76 -6.26
N MET A 176 6.84 -4.33 -5.09
CA MET A 176 8.18 -3.77 -4.90
C MET A 176 8.86 -4.38 -3.68
N TRP A 177 10.07 -4.88 -3.83
CA TRP A 177 10.86 -5.31 -2.68
C TRP A 177 11.45 -4.09 -1.95
N GLY A 178 11.43 -4.12 -0.62
CA GLY A 178 12.07 -3.13 0.26
C GLY A 178 12.87 -3.83 1.35
N SER A 179 13.93 -3.20 1.87
CA SER A 179 14.77 -3.83 2.89
C SER A 179 14.30 -3.61 4.33
N ASP A 180 13.46 -2.59 4.52
CA ASP A 180 13.03 -2.04 5.82
C ASP A 180 14.20 -1.81 6.80
N TYR A 181 15.25 -1.15 6.33
CA TYR A 181 16.40 -0.86 7.19
C TYR A 181 16.07 0.31 8.14
N PRO A 182 16.40 0.25 9.44
CA PRO A 182 17.17 -0.79 10.15
C PRO A 182 16.30 -1.71 11.03
N HIS A 183 15.03 -1.88 10.71
CA HIS A 183 14.09 -2.60 11.57
C HIS A 183 14.47 -4.08 11.78
N THR A 184 14.02 -4.64 12.90
CA THR A 184 14.31 -6.03 13.28
C THR A 184 13.65 -7.06 12.37
N GLU A 185 12.49 -6.71 11.83
CA GLU A 185 11.72 -7.44 10.82
C GLU A 185 12.28 -7.25 9.41
N GLY A 186 13.11 -6.22 9.21
CA GLY A 186 13.84 -5.99 7.98
C GLY A 186 14.90 -7.06 7.72
N VAL A 187 15.58 -6.95 6.59
CA VAL A 187 16.42 -8.05 6.05
C VAL A 187 17.91 -7.74 6.07
N TRP A 188 18.31 -6.60 6.64
CA TRP A 188 19.71 -6.23 6.82
C TRP A 188 20.39 -7.15 7.85
N PRO A 189 21.65 -7.61 7.65
CA PRO A 189 22.55 -7.40 6.50
C PRO A 189 22.44 -8.49 5.40
N PHE A 190 21.38 -9.30 5.41
CA PHE A 190 21.24 -10.49 4.57
C PHE A 190 20.32 -10.31 3.34
N SER A 191 20.05 -9.08 2.91
CA SER A 191 19.09 -8.75 1.83
C SER A 191 19.24 -9.63 0.58
N ARG A 192 20.46 -9.81 0.07
CA ARG A 192 20.72 -10.63 -1.13
C ARG A 192 20.35 -12.11 -0.95
N ARG A 193 20.62 -12.67 0.24
CA ARG A 193 20.25 -14.05 0.58
C ARG A 193 18.74 -14.20 0.66
N GLN A 194 18.07 -13.21 1.25
CA GLN A 194 16.63 -13.19 1.40
C GLN A 194 15.92 -13.09 0.05
N VAL A 195 16.37 -12.21 -0.84
CA VAL A 195 15.87 -12.12 -2.22
C VAL A 195 16.08 -13.44 -2.96
N ALA A 196 17.29 -14.02 -2.92
CA ALA A 196 17.57 -15.29 -3.59
C ALA A 196 16.65 -16.43 -3.11
N ARG A 197 16.33 -16.47 -1.80
CA ARG A 197 15.40 -17.45 -1.23
C ARG A 197 13.96 -17.21 -1.71
N ASN A 198 13.48 -15.98 -1.64
CA ASN A 198 12.09 -15.65 -1.96
C ASN A 198 11.76 -15.77 -3.44
N PHE A 199 12.75 -15.54 -4.30
CA PHE A 199 12.60 -15.60 -5.75
C PHE A 199 13.14 -16.90 -6.36
N ALA A 200 13.46 -17.91 -5.54
CA ALA A 200 13.82 -19.23 -6.05
C ALA A 200 12.74 -19.75 -7.02
N SER A 201 13.15 -20.16 -8.21
CA SER A 201 12.26 -20.63 -9.29
C SER A 201 11.31 -19.58 -9.88
N ILE A 202 11.51 -18.29 -9.60
CA ILE A 202 10.77 -17.20 -10.24
C ILE A 202 11.52 -16.73 -11.49
N PRO A 203 10.85 -16.45 -12.61
CA PRO A 203 11.50 -15.90 -13.79
C PRO A 203 12.33 -14.65 -13.46
N GLU A 204 13.50 -14.53 -14.10
CA GLU A 204 14.39 -13.38 -13.87
C GLU A 204 13.70 -12.06 -14.22
N ALA A 205 12.88 -12.03 -15.27
CA ALA A 205 12.12 -10.85 -15.66
C ALA A 205 11.17 -10.36 -14.57
N ASP A 206 10.42 -11.27 -13.93
CA ASP A 206 9.51 -10.94 -12.82
C ASP A 206 10.30 -10.49 -11.59
N THR A 207 11.39 -11.19 -11.29
CA THR A 207 12.29 -10.85 -10.20
C THR A 207 12.82 -9.43 -10.37
N ARG A 208 13.34 -9.11 -11.57
CA ARG A 208 13.88 -7.78 -11.91
C ARG A 208 12.83 -6.69 -11.77
N LYS A 209 11.59 -6.93 -12.24
CA LYS A 209 10.50 -5.98 -12.05
C LYS A 209 10.27 -5.67 -10.57
N MET A 210 10.15 -6.71 -9.77
CA MET A 210 9.80 -6.59 -8.35
C MET A 210 10.92 -5.99 -7.49
N VAL A 211 12.20 -6.24 -7.81
CA VAL A 211 13.33 -5.73 -7.02
C VAL A 211 13.93 -4.43 -7.56
N HIS A 212 13.55 -3.99 -8.76
CA HIS A 212 14.18 -2.85 -9.43
C HIS A 212 13.22 -2.03 -10.32
N ASP A 213 12.64 -2.63 -11.36
CA ASP A 213 12.03 -1.80 -12.42
C ASP A 213 10.76 -1.08 -11.95
N ASN A 214 9.96 -1.71 -11.09
CA ASN A 214 8.70 -1.14 -10.62
C ASN A 214 8.93 0.11 -9.76
N VAL A 215 9.92 0.09 -8.85
CA VAL A 215 10.25 1.24 -8.01
C VAL A 215 10.85 2.37 -8.85
N ALA A 216 11.72 2.05 -9.81
CA ALA A 216 12.28 3.05 -10.72
C ALA A 216 11.18 3.72 -11.56
N ARG A 217 10.23 2.94 -12.10
CA ARG A 217 9.08 3.47 -12.84
C ARG A 217 8.17 4.32 -11.96
N LEU A 218 7.89 3.90 -10.73
CA LEU A 218 6.98 4.62 -9.83
C LEU A 218 7.56 5.98 -9.44
N PHE A 219 8.86 6.05 -9.12
CA PHE A 219 9.52 7.27 -8.65
C PHE A 219 10.24 8.07 -9.75
N GLY A 220 10.22 7.60 -11.00
CA GLY A 220 10.85 8.27 -12.13
C GLY A 220 12.39 8.21 -12.12
N PHE A 221 12.98 7.18 -11.50
CA PHE A 221 14.43 6.99 -11.52
C PHE A 221 14.90 6.50 -12.90
N SER A 222 16.07 6.98 -13.33
CA SER A 222 16.68 6.51 -14.58
C SER A 222 17.11 5.06 -14.44
N MET A 223 16.68 4.23 -15.39
CA MET A 223 17.11 2.85 -15.50
C MET A 223 18.26 2.80 -16.50
N ASN A 224 19.49 2.90 -16.00
CA ASN A 224 20.71 2.70 -16.79
C ASN A 224 21.13 1.23 -16.76
#